data_AF-E7C871-F1
#
_entry.id   AF-E7C871-F1
#
_cell.length_a   1.000
_cell.length_b   1.000
_cell.length_c   1.000
_cell.angle_alpha   90.00
_cell.angle_beta   90.00
_cell.angle_gamma   90.00
#
_symmetry.space_group_name_H-M   'P 1'
#
loop_
_entity.id
_entity.type
_entity.pdbx_description
1 polymer ?
#
loop_
_entity_poly.entity_id
_entity_poly.type
_entity_poly.pdbx_seq_one_letter_code
_entity_poly.pdbx_strand_id
1 'polypeptide(L)'
;MKLIDTTGYGYVIARDFQLTHHECARLQADLEAVLQQNSDIPPDRLVNVHLEGKPPSGAAGASGFEQLARDPRIVDLVEQLIGPDLILWLTHLFCKPAAIGREVPWHQDGQYWPIQPAATCTVWVCPRYSGPGQQCHADHPRVSSTRPISSHH
;
A
#
# COMPACT_ATOMS: atom_id res chain seq x y z
N MET A 1 -0.73 18.89 -16.10
CA MET A 1 0.33 18.15 -16.83
C MET A 1 0.59 16.88 -16.03
N LYS A 2 0.48 15.69 -16.64
CA LYS A 2 0.75 14.42 -15.94
C LYS A 2 2.25 14.37 -15.65
N LEU A 3 2.65 14.42 -14.37
CA LEU A 3 4.04 14.40 -13.94
C LEU A 3 4.61 12.97 -13.91
N ILE A 4 3.72 11.97 -13.99
CA ILE A 4 4.07 10.55 -13.86
C ILE A 4 3.83 9.83 -15.18
N ASP A 5 4.91 9.32 -15.78
CA ASP A 5 4.84 8.42 -16.93
C ASP A 5 4.53 7.00 -16.45
N THR A 6 3.32 6.53 -16.73
CA THR A 6 2.98 5.11 -16.63
C THR A 6 3.57 4.41 -17.83
N THR A 7 4.81 3.94 -17.72
CA THR A 7 5.65 3.33 -18.77
C THR A 7 5.09 2.00 -19.37
N GLY A 8 3.78 1.76 -19.31
CA GLY A 8 3.12 0.55 -19.81
C GLY A 8 3.29 -0.69 -18.92
N TYR A 9 4.00 -0.57 -17.79
CA TYR A 9 4.34 -1.69 -16.91
C TYR A 9 3.35 -1.94 -15.77
N GLY A 10 2.33 -1.09 -15.60
CA GLY A 10 1.33 -1.24 -14.54
C GLY A 10 1.78 -0.79 -13.14
N TYR A 11 2.99 -0.22 -13.00
CA TYR A 11 3.49 0.39 -11.76
C TYR A 11 4.34 1.63 -12.08
N VAL A 12 4.54 2.49 -11.07
CA VAL A 12 5.49 3.61 -11.15
C VAL A 12 6.24 3.76 -9.84
N ILE A 13 7.54 4.02 -9.93
CA ILE A 13 8.38 4.37 -8.78
C ILE A 13 8.49 5.91 -8.74
N ALA A 14 7.86 6.53 -7.74
CA ALA A 14 7.93 7.98 -7.53
C ALA A 14 9.29 8.39 -6.96
N ARG A 15 10.30 8.57 -7.83
CA ARG A 15 11.70 8.83 -7.42
C ARG A 15 11.90 10.14 -6.66
N ASP A 16 11.05 11.12 -6.93
CA ASP A 16 11.09 12.44 -6.30
C ASP A 16 10.32 12.49 -4.97
N PHE A 17 9.54 11.45 -4.66
CA PHE A 17 8.85 11.33 -3.39
C PHE A 17 9.79 10.72 -2.34
N GLN A 18 10.03 11.46 -1.26
CA GLN A 18 10.79 10.97 -0.12
C GLN A 18 10.15 11.46 1.17
N LEU A 19 10.05 10.54 2.14
CA LEU A 19 9.74 10.89 3.52
C LEU A 19 10.98 11.51 4.16
N THR A 20 10.77 12.56 4.94
CA THR A 20 11.81 13.15 5.78
C THR A 20 12.26 12.16 6.85
N HIS A 21 13.45 12.38 7.42
CA HIS A 21 13.94 11.56 8.53
C HIS A 21 12.97 11.52 9.72
N HIS A 22 12.29 12.65 10.01
CA HIS A 22 11.31 12.73 11.09
C HIS A 22 10.04 11.91 10.78
N GLU A 23 9.53 11.98 9.55
CA GLU A 23 8.38 11.17 9.12
C GLU A 23 8.70 9.67 9.16
N CYS A 24 9.88 9.28 8.67
CA CYS A 24 10.36 7.90 8.79
C CYS A 24 10.43 7.44 10.24
N ALA A 25 11.02 8.24 11.14
CA ALA A 25 11.14 7.90 12.55
C ALA A 25 9.75 7.80 13.23
N ARG A 26 8.81 8.67 12.88
CA ARG A 26 7.43 8.61 13.37
C ARG A 26 6.74 7.33 12.93
N LEU A 27 6.80 7.00 11.65
CA LEU A 27 6.18 5.79 11.10
C LEU A 27 6.80 4.51 11.67
N GLN A 28 8.10 4.52 11.97
CA GLN A 28 8.76 3.40 12.65
C GLN A 28 8.26 3.24 14.08
N ALA A 29 8.17 4.33 14.85
CA ALA A 29 7.63 4.29 16.21
C ALA A 29 6.16 3.82 16.24
N ASP A 30 5.34 4.30 15.30
CA ASP A 30 3.95 3.90 15.16
C ASP A 30 3.83 2.42 14.77
N LEU A 31 4.70 1.93 13.88
CA LEU A 31 4.77 0.53 13.51
C LEU A 31 5.11 -0.35 14.72
N GLU A 32 6.14 0.02 15.49
CA GLU A 32 6.55 -0.70 16.69
C GLU A 32 5.42 -0.74 17.73
N ALA A 33 4.74 0.39 17.96
CA ALA A 33 3.60 0.47 18.87
C ALA A 33 2.45 -0.44 18.42
N VAL A 34 2.09 -0.42 17.13
CA VAL A 34 1.03 -1.29 16.58
C VAL A 34 1.42 -2.77 16.71
N LEU A 35 2.66 -3.14 16.42
CA LEU A 35 3.11 -4.54 16.58
C LEU A 35 3.08 -4.98 18.06
N GLN A 36 3.45 -4.09 18.98
CA GLN A 36 3.43 -4.40 20.41
C GLN A 36 2.00 -4.54 20.96
N GLN A 37 1.09 -3.65 20.55
CA GLN A 37 -0.30 -3.61 21.02
C GLN A 37 -1.16 -4.72 20.42
N ASN A 38 -0.75 -5.29 19.29
CA ASN A 38 -1.45 -6.38 18.62
C ASN A 38 -0.59 -7.66 18.58
N SER A 39 0.15 -7.94 19.67
CA SER A 39 1.10 -9.07 19.74
C SER A 39 0.48 -10.46 19.52
N ASP A 40 -0.84 -10.57 19.66
CA ASP A 40 -1.66 -11.76 19.41
C ASP A 40 -2.10 -11.90 17.94
N ILE A 41 -1.97 -10.83 17.14
CA ILE A 41 -2.30 -10.81 15.72
C ILE A 41 -1.00 -10.98 14.92
N PRO A 42 -0.92 -11.98 14.03
CA PRO A 42 0.21 -12.11 13.11
C PRO A 42 0.43 -10.82 12.32
N PRO A 43 1.69 -10.33 12.15
CA PRO A 43 1.95 -9.07 11.47
C PRO A 43 1.39 -9.02 10.04
N ASP A 44 1.38 -10.15 9.32
CA ASP A 44 0.80 -10.29 7.98
C ASP A 44 -0.73 -10.18 7.94
N ARG A 45 -1.41 -10.13 9.09
CA ARG A 45 -2.87 -9.96 9.21
C ARG A 45 -3.29 -8.58 9.73
N LEU A 46 -2.34 -7.70 10.01
CA LEU A 46 -2.63 -6.34 10.46
C LEU A 46 -3.07 -5.46 9.29
N VAL A 47 -4.38 -5.38 9.12
CA VAL A 47 -5.07 -4.55 8.13
C VAL A 47 -5.81 -3.40 8.79
N ASN A 48 -5.95 -2.30 8.04
CA ASN A 48 -6.67 -1.10 8.43
C ASN A 48 -6.21 -0.47 9.76
N VAL A 49 -4.92 -0.53 10.04
CA VAL A 49 -4.29 0.07 11.25
C VAL A 49 -4.36 1.61 11.26
N HIS A 50 -4.90 2.23 10.21
CA HIS A 50 -5.29 3.64 10.18
C HIS A 50 -6.64 3.90 10.87
N LEU A 51 -7.41 2.85 11.20
CA LEU A 51 -8.70 2.89 11.87
C LEU A 51 -8.59 2.30 13.29
N GLU A 52 -7.99 3.05 14.21
CA GLU A 52 -7.74 2.60 15.59
C GLU A 52 -8.98 1.99 16.25
N GLY A 53 -8.87 0.70 16.63
CA GLY A 53 -9.90 -0.04 17.37
C GLY A 53 -11.22 -0.26 16.60
N LYS A 54 -11.23 0.00 15.28
CA LYS A 54 -12.45 -0.10 14.46
C LYS A 54 -12.48 -1.41 13.67
N PRO A 55 -13.69 -1.89 13.30
CA PRO A 55 -13.84 -3.01 12.37
C PRO A 55 -13.14 -2.73 11.02
N PRO A 56 -12.70 -3.77 10.28
CA PRO A 56 -12.96 -5.20 10.53
C PRO A 56 -11.92 -5.89 11.42
N SER A 57 -10.73 -5.31 11.62
CA SER A 57 -9.67 -5.94 12.41
C SER A 57 -9.82 -5.70 13.91
N GLY A 58 -10.40 -4.56 14.32
CA GLY A 58 -10.41 -4.13 15.72
C GLY A 58 -9.01 -3.88 16.29
N ALA A 59 -7.99 -3.89 15.43
CA ALA A 59 -6.59 -3.77 15.82
C ALA A 59 -6.33 -2.38 16.40
N ALA A 60 -5.44 -2.31 17.39
CA ALA A 60 -4.88 -1.04 17.81
C ALA A 60 -4.15 -0.42 16.61
N GLY A 61 -4.51 0.81 16.30
CA GLY A 61 -3.98 1.55 15.15
C GLY A 61 -3.00 2.65 15.59
N ALA A 62 -2.46 3.36 14.62
CA ALA A 62 -1.66 4.55 14.90
C ALA A 62 -1.93 5.65 13.88
N SER A 63 -2.01 6.89 14.37
CA SER A 63 -2.40 8.05 13.57
C SER A 63 -1.43 8.36 12.43
N GLY A 64 -0.16 7.94 12.50
CA GLY A 64 0.79 8.15 11.41
C GLY A 64 0.40 7.43 10.12
N PHE A 65 -0.30 6.30 10.20
CA PHE A 65 -0.80 5.61 9.00
C PHE A 65 -1.96 6.36 8.34
N GLU A 66 -2.85 6.97 9.14
CA GLU A 66 -3.91 7.85 8.63
C GLU A 66 -3.30 9.11 8.00
N GLN A 67 -2.33 9.74 8.67
CA GLN A 67 -1.63 10.93 8.17
C GLN A 67 -0.90 10.64 6.85
N LEU A 68 -0.21 9.50 6.76
CA LEU A 68 0.46 9.08 5.54
C LEU A 68 -0.54 8.83 4.40
N ALA A 69 -1.66 8.15 4.68
CA ALA A 69 -2.67 7.87 3.67
C ALA A 69 -3.38 9.14 3.16
N ARG A 70 -3.37 10.23 3.93
CA ARG A 70 -3.91 11.54 3.56
C ARG A 70 -2.84 12.54 3.10
N ASP A 71 -1.59 12.12 2.97
CA ASP A 71 -0.50 13.00 2.57
C ASP A 71 -0.79 13.58 1.17
N PRO A 72 -0.92 14.91 1.02
CA PRO A 72 -1.20 15.53 -0.28
C PRO A 72 -0.19 15.13 -1.35
N ARG A 73 1.09 14.92 -0.97
CA ARG A 73 2.12 14.49 -1.92
C ARG A 73 1.85 13.11 -2.50
N ILE A 74 1.20 12.22 -1.74
CA ILE A 74 0.82 10.88 -2.20
C ILE A 74 -0.49 10.97 -2.98
N VAL A 75 -1.48 11.69 -2.43
CA VAL A 75 -2.80 11.88 -3.04
C VAL A 75 -2.64 12.48 -4.45
N ASP A 76 -1.86 13.55 -4.60
CA ASP A 76 -1.59 14.20 -5.88
C ASP A 76 -0.97 13.22 -6.91
N LEU A 77 -0.13 12.27 -6.46
CA LEU A 77 0.45 11.26 -7.36
C LEU A 77 -0.60 10.23 -7.79
N VAL A 78 -1.47 9.79 -6.87
CA VAL A 78 -2.53 8.81 -7.16
C VAL A 78 -3.62 9.42 -8.04
N GLU A 79 -4.01 10.66 -7.80
CA GLU A 79 -5.02 11.37 -8.60
C GLU A 79 -4.62 11.44 -10.08
N GLN A 80 -3.34 11.66 -10.34
CA GLN A 80 -2.81 11.65 -11.70
C GLN A 80 -2.95 10.28 -12.39
N LEU A 81 -3.02 9.18 -11.63
CA LEU A 81 -3.10 7.83 -12.17
C LEU A 81 -4.54 7.38 -12.40
N ILE A 82 -5.42 7.56 -11.41
CA ILE A 82 -6.77 6.96 -11.41
C ILE A 82 -7.92 7.99 -11.32
N GLY A 83 -7.60 9.29 -11.26
CA GLY A 83 -8.58 10.37 -11.19
C GLY A 83 -8.77 10.94 -9.78
N PRO A 84 -9.49 12.06 -9.64
CA PRO A 84 -9.59 12.83 -8.39
C PRO A 84 -10.53 12.23 -7.33
N ASP A 85 -11.47 11.37 -7.74
CA ASP A 85 -12.47 10.80 -6.84
C ASP A 85 -11.90 9.57 -6.10
N LEU A 86 -11.11 9.85 -5.07
CA LEU A 86 -10.37 8.83 -4.33
C LEU A 86 -11.07 8.41 -3.02
N ILE A 87 -11.04 7.11 -2.75
CA ILE A 87 -11.37 6.54 -1.44
C ILE A 87 -10.26 5.60 -0.99
N LEU A 88 -9.84 5.74 0.27
CA LEU A 88 -8.94 4.77 0.90
C LEU A 88 -9.73 3.52 1.28
N TRP A 89 -9.51 2.44 0.53
CA TRP A 89 -10.22 1.18 0.75
C TRP A 89 -9.56 0.29 1.82
N LEU A 90 -8.23 0.19 1.78
CA LEU A 90 -7.46 -0.75 2.60
C LEU A 90 -6.08 -0.15 2.91
N THR A 91 -5.63 -0.33 4.15
CA THR A 91 -4.19 -0.30 4.46
C THR A 91 -3.75 -1.66 5.00
N HIS A 92 -2.50 -2.04 4.72
CA HIS A 92 -1.97 -3.32 5.16
C HIS A 92 -0.50 -3.16 5.55
N LEU A 93 -0.13 -3.64 6.73
CA LEU A 93 1.25 -3.71 7.16
C LEU A 93 1.92 -4.98 6.61
N PHE A 94 2.83 -4.79 5.66
CA PHE A 94 3.66 -5.88 5.15
C PHE A 94 4.94 -6.02 5.97
N CYS A 95 4.80 -6.59 7.17
CA CYS A 95 5.93 -6.87 8.06
C CYS A 95 6.44 -8.29 7.87
N LYS A 96 7.69 -8.43 7.43
CA LYS A 96 8.38 -9.73 7.32
C LYS A 96 9.55 -9.77 8.30
N PRO A 97 9.33 -10.16 9.57
CA PRO A 97 10.42 -10.39 10.50
C PRO A 97 11.38 -11.44 9.94
N ALA A 98 12.68 -11.26 10.22
CA ALA A 98 13.70 -12.22 9.83
C ALA A 98 13.32 -13.63 10.31
N ALA A 99 13.50 -14.63 9.43
CA ALA A 99 13.22 -16.05 9.67
C ALA A 99 11.75 -16.47 9.90
N ILE A 100 10.80 -15.53 10.05
CA ILE A 100 9.37 -15.83 10.33
C ILE A 100 8.46 -15.42 9.17
N GLY A 101 8.96 -14.64 8.21
CA GLY A 101 8.20 -14.21 7.04
C GLY A 101 7.76 -15.37 6.14
N ARG A 102 6.48 -15.38 5.75
CA ARG A 102 5.96 -16.29 4.73
C ARG A 102 6.30 -15.78 3.33
N GLU A 103 6.53 -16.72 2.41
CA GLU A 103 6.58 -16.41 0.99
C GLU A 103 5.19 -15.91 0.52
N VAL A 104 5.19 -14.87 -0.30
CA VAL A 104 3.98 -14.35 -0.94
C VAL A 104 4.09 -14.73 -2.41
N PRO A 105 3.29 -15.70 -2.91
CA PRO A 105 3.36 -16.11 -4.30
C PRO A 105 2.88 -14.99 -5.23
N TRP A 106 3.21 -15.11 -6.52
CA TRP A 106 2.74 -14.19 -7.55
C TRP A 106 1.20 -14.11 -7.57
N HIS A 107 0.66 -12.89 -7.51
CA HIS A 107 -0.77 -12.62 -7.58
C HIS A 107 -1.03 -11.18 -8.05
N GLN A 108 -2.30 -10.87 -8.34
CA GLN A 108 -2.78 -9.51 -8.57
C GLN A 108 -3.82 -9.17 -7.50
N ASP A 109 -3.66 -8.05 -6.80
CA ASP A 109 -4.53 -7.67 -5.70
C ASP A 109 -6.00 -7.48 -6.13
N GLY A 110 -6.21 -6.81 -7.27
CA GLY A 110 -7.54 -6.45 -7.75
C GLY A 110 -8.47 -7.63 -7.99
N GLN A 111 -7.95 -8.84 -8.19
CA GLN A 111 -8.76 -10.04 -8.37
C GLN A 111 -9.51 -10.44 -7.08
N TYR A 112 -9.00 -10.03 -5.91
CA TYR A 112 -9.60 -10.34 -4.61
C TYR A 112 -10.59 -9.30 -4.12
N TRP A 113 -10.71 -8.16 -4.80
CA TRP A 113 -11.51 -7.03 -4.33
C TRP A 113 -12.83 -6.92 -5.08
N PRO A 114 -13.97 -6.78 -4.37
CA PRO A 114 -15.27 -6.57 -4.99
C PRO A 114 -15.44 -5.10 -5.46
N ILE A 115 -14.47 -4.56 -6.20
CA ILE A 115 -14.44 -3.16 -6.66
C ILE A 115 -14.66 -3.11 -8.17
N GLN A 116 -15.62 -2.30 -8.61
CA GLN A 116 -15.93 -2.04 -10.02
C GLN A 116 -16.17 -0.54 -10.24
N PRO A 117 -15.57 0.08 -11.28
CA PRO A 117 -14.58 -0.48 -12.20
C PRO A 117 -13.26 -0.81 -11.51
N ALA A 118 -12.43 -1.67 -12.11
CA ALA A 118 -11.09 -2.02 -11.59
C ALA A 118 -10.07 -0.87 -11.74
N ALA A 119 -10.43 0.32 -11.28
CA ALA A 119 -9.63 1.54 -11.27
C ALA A 119 -9.01 1.74 -9.87
N THR A 120 -8.18 0.77 -9.46
CA THR A 120 -7.52 0.78 -8.14
C THR A 120 -6.03 1.04 -8.29
N CYS A 121 -5.46 1.77 -7.34
CA CYS A 121 -4.02 2.01 -7.22
C CYS A 121 -3.55 1.60 -5.83
N THR A 122 -2.54 0.73 -5.75
CA THR A 122 -1.88 0.38 -4.49
C THR A 122 -0.61 1.22 -4.34
N VAL A 123 -0.48 1.93 -3.22
CA VAL A 123 0.73 2.70 -2.89
C VAL A 123 1.56 1.91 -1.88
N TRP A 124 2.80 1.60 -2.25
CA TRP A 124 3.76 0.94 -1.36
C TRP A 124 4.76 1.96 -0.82
N VAL A 125 4.77 2.15 0.50
CA VAL A 125 5.69 3.08 1.18
C VAL A 125 6.64 2.29 2.08
N CYS A 126 7.94 2.54 1.95
CA CYS A 126 8.95 1.95 2.82
C CYS A 126 9.55 3.04 3.73
N PRO A 127 9.33 3.00 5.05
CA PRO A 127 9.86 3.99 5.99
C PRO A 127 11.37 3.82 6.28
N ARG A 128 12.07 2.94 5.55
CA ARG A 128 13.52 2.74 5.65
C ARG A 128 14.10 2.44 4.27
N TYR A 129 15.30 2.96 3.99
CA TYR A 129 16.08 2.48 2.85
C TYR A 129 16.44 1.01 3.04
N SER A 130 15.97 0.17 2.14
CA SER A 130 16.33 -1.23 2.09
C SER A 130 17.55 -1.38 1.17
N GLY A 131 18.71 -1.71 1.78
CA GLY A 131 19.94 -1.96 1.03
C GLY A 131 19.83 -3.18 0.11
N PRO A 132 20.80 -3.41 -0.78
CA PRO A 132 20.81 -4.59 -1.64
C PRO A 132 20.75 -5.87 -0.78
N GLY A 133 19.63 -6.60 -0.82
CA GLY A 133 19.37 -7.77 0.01
C GLY A 133 18.12 -7.68 0.89
N GLN A 134 17.58 -6.47 1.12
CA GLN A 134 16.23 -6.29 1.68
C GLN A 134 15.30 -5.88 0.55
N GLN A 135 14.80 -6.84 -0.23
CA GLN A 135 13.97 -6.53 -1.38
C GLN A 135 12.58 -6.07 -0.91
N CYS A 136 12.24 -4.79 -1.10
CA CYS A 136 10.84 -4.43 -1.30
C CYS A 136 10.41 -5.12 -2.59
N HIS A 137 9.27 -5.84 -2.57
CA HIS A 137 8.80 -6.66 -3.68
C HIS A 137 9.00 -5.96 -5.03
N ALA A 138 9.81 -6.57 -5.90
CA ALA A 138 10.02 -6.05 -7.24
C ALA A 138 8.88 -6.58 -8.13
N ASP A 139 8.01 -5.69 -8.59
CA ASP A 139 7.01 -6.01 -9.61
C ASP A 139 7.69 -6.25 -10.95
N HIS A 140 7.39 -7.38 -11.61
CA HIS A 140 7.82 -7.64 -12.98
C HIS A 140 6.59 -7.80 -13.90
N PRO A 141 6.52 -7.13 -15.07
CA PRO A 141 5.25 -6.79 -15.68
C PRO A 141 4.81 -7.81 -16.72
N ARG A 142 3.69 -8.50 -16.47
CA ARG A 142 2.72 -8.85 -17.51
C ARG A 142 1.38 -9.18 -16.88
N VAL A 143 0.42 -8.26 -17.03
CA VAL A 143 -1.00 -8.45 -17.40
C VAL A 143 -1.78 -7.20 -16.96
N SER A 144 -1.89 -6.24 -17.87
CA SER A 144 -3.05 -5.35 -17.96
C SER A 144 -3.55 -5.39 -19.41
N SER A 145 -4.19 -6.48 -19.81
CA SER A 145 -5.10 -6.43 -20.96
C SER A 145 -6.49 -6.16 -20.39
N THR A 146 -6.98 -4.94 -20.59
CA THR A 146 -8.41 -4.62 -20.53
C THR A 146 -9.17 -5.70 -21.31
N ARG A 147 -9.92 -6.56 -20.64
CA ARG A 147 -10.95 -7.35 -21.33
C ARG A 147 -12.03 -6.35 -21.76
N PRO A 148 -12.41 -6.29 -23.04
CA PRO A 148 -13.58 -5.53 -23.44
C PRO A 148 -14.80 -6.07 -22.67
N ILE A 149 -15.63 -5.15 -22.20
CA ILE A 149 -16.94 -5.45 -21.64
C ILE A 149 -17.74 -6.17 -22.73
N SER A 150 -17.95 -7.48 -22.58
CA SER A 150 -18.92 -8.19 -23.40
C SER A 150 -20.31 -7.75 -22.96
N SER A 151 -20.99 -6.98 -23.81
CA SER A 151 -22.40 -6.65 -23.66
C SER A 151 -23.22 -7.93 -23.69
N HIS A 152 -23.85 -8.28 -22.57
CA HIS A 152 -24.95 -9.24 -22.55
C HIS A 152 -26.23 -8.47 -22.89
N HIS A 153 -26.79 -8.79 -24.07
CA HIS A 153 -28.19 -8.58 -24.39
C HIS A 153 -29.06 -9.61 -23.66
#